data_AF-A0A925DKF3-F1
#
_entry.id   AF-A0A925DKF3-F1
#
_cell.length_a   1.000
_cell.length_b   1.000
_cell.length_c   1.000
_cell.angle_alpha   90.00
_cell.angle_beta   90.00
_cell.angle_gamma   90.00
#
_symmetry.space_group_name_H-M   'P 1'
#
loop_
_entity.id
_entity.type
_entity.pdbx_description
1 polymer ?
#
loop_
_entity_poly.entity_id
_entity_poly.type
_entity_poly.pdbx_seq_one_letter_code
_entity_poly.pdbx_strand_id
1 'polypeptide(L)'
;MWKAGVPLMAGSDSPEWFLVQGFSIHDELETFVKAGLTPFAAIETATKNPASYMNLIKQKGTIETGKIADLVLLNENPLENISNTRSINGMIL
;
A
#
# COMPACT_ATOMS: atom_id res chain seq x y z
N MET A 1 -9.88 2.49 -14.91
CA MET A 1 -8.47 2.09 -15.08
C MET A 1 -8.21 0.71 -14.49
N TRP A 2 -8.36 0.52 -13.17
CA TRP A 2 -8.12 -0.79 -12.53
C TRP A 2 -8.91 -1.96 -13.13
N LYS A 3 -10.24 -1.81 -13.32
CA LYS A 3 -11.09 -2.82 -13.97
C LYS A 3 -10.69 -3.15 -15.42
N ALA A 4 -9.94 -2.26 -16.08
CA ALA A 4 -9.41 -2.47 -17.42
C ALA A 4 -8.01 -3.12 -17.42
N GLY A 5 -7.53 -3.58 -16.26
CA GLY A 5 -6.22 -4.23 -16.10
C GLY A 5 -5.04 -3.24 -16.05
N VAL A 6 -5.30 -1.93 -15.93
CA VAL A 6 -4.23 -0.94 -15.79
C VAL A 6 -3.70 -1.00 -14.35
N PRO A 7 -2.40 -1.29 -14.15
CA PRO A 7 -1.81 -1.26 -12.82
C PRO A 7 -1.83 0.16 -12.25
N LEU A 8 -2.04 0.28 -10.94
CA LEU A 8 -2.10 1.55 -10.22
C LEU A 8 -1.03 1.58 -9.12
N MET A 9 -0.57 2.77 -8.80
CA MET A 9 0.37 3.05 -7.71
C MET A 9 -0.27 4.07 -6.75
N ALA A 10 -0.14 3.86 -5.45
CA ALA A 10 -0.51 4.86 -4.45
C ALA A 10 0.57 5.95 -4.36
N GLY A 11 0.15 7.20 -4.18
CA GLY A 11 1.04 8.34 -4.14
C GLY A 11 0.29 9.58 -3.66
N SER A 12 0.30 9.80 -2.35
CA SER A 12 -0.57 10.78 -1.70
C SER A 12 -0.12 12.23 -1.84
N ASP A 13 0.83 12.51 -2.74
CA ASP A 13 1.41 13.82 -3.04
C ASP A 13 1.89 14.63 -1.80
N SER A 14 2.15 13.94 -0.68
CA SER A 14 2.51 14.60 0.57
C SER A 14 3.97 15.07 0.56
N PRO A 15 4.29 16.31 0.99
CA PRO A 15 3.50 17.16 1.87
C PRO A 15 2.82 18.34 1.17
N GLU A 16 1.75 18.09 0.40
CA GLU A 16 0.80 19.13 0.01
C GLU A 16 -0.04 19.61 1.21
N TRP A 17 -0.70 20.76 1.10
CA TRP A 17 -1.56 21.28 2.18
C TRP A 17 -2.64 20.27 2.59
N PHE A 18 -2.78 20.06 3.90
CA PHE A 18 -3.68 19.10 4.55
C PHE A 18 -3.35 17.60 4.38
N LEU A 19 -2.28 17.23 3.66
CA LEU A 19 -1.87 15.84 3.51
C LEU A 19 -0.70 15.53 4.46
N VAL A 20 -1.02 14.90 5.58
CA VAL A 20 -0.03 14.57 6.61
C VAL A 20 0.79 13.35 6.18
N GLN A 21 2.11 13.50 6.07
CA GLN A 21 3.02 12.41 5.73
C GLN A 21 2.89 11.22 6.66
N GLY A 22 2.99 10.02 6.08
CA GLY A 22 2.74 8.75 6.76
C GLY A 22 1.25 8.42 6.88
N PHE A 23 0.40 9.38 7.27
CA PHE A 23 -1.04 9.14 7.45
C PHE A 23 -1.84 9.16 6.13
N SER A 24 -1.53 10.12 5.25
CA SER A 24 -2.26 10.36 4.00
C SER A 24 -2.24 9.17 3.04
N ILE A 25 -1.23 8.29 3.12
CA ILE A 25 -1.18 7.09 2.29
C ILE A 25 -2.33 6.13 2.64
N HIS A 26 -2.74 6.06 3.91
CA HIS A 26 -3.87 5.24 4.34
C HIS A 26 -5.20 5.82 3.84
N ASP A 27 -5.33 7.15 3.80
CA ASP A 27 -6.50 7.83 3.24
C ASP A 27 -6.63 7.56 1.74
N GLU A 28 -5.51 7.47 1.03
CA GLU A 28 -5.50 7.12 -0.38
C GLU A 28 -5.88 5.65 -0.63
N LEU A 29 -5.41 4.71 0.20
CA LEU A 29 -5.84 3.32 0.12
C LEU A 29 -7.36 3.17 0.32
N GLU A 30 -7.93 3.92 1.26
CA GLU A 30 -9.39 4.00 1.42
C GLU A 30 -10.08 4.58 0.20
N THR A 31 -9.49 5.61 -0.42
CA THR A 31 -10.02 6.24 -1.64
C THR A 31 -10.04 5.25 -2.80
N PHE A 32 -9.01 4.41 -2.95
CA PHE A 32 -9.01 3.32 -3.93
C PHE A 32 -10.12 2.29 -3.69
N VAL A 33 -10.33 1.87 -2.44
CA VAL A 33 -11.42 0.94 -2.12
C VAL A 33 -12.79 1.58 -2.36
N LYS A 34 -12.98 2.86 -1.99
CA LYS A 34 -14.19 3.64 -2.33
C LYS A 34 -14.40 3.75 -3.83
N ALA A 35 -13.33 3.83 -4.62
CA ALA A 35 -13.37 3.82 -6.09
C ALA A 35 -13.60 2.42 -6.70
N GLY A 36 -13.69 1.37 -5.87
CA GLY A 36 -14.08 0.02 -6.26
C GLY A 36 -12.94 -0.98 -6.41
N LEU A 37 -11.73 -0.67 -5.92
CA LEU A 37 -10.68 -1.67 -5.75
C LEU A 37 -11.03 -2.61 -4.58
N THR A 38 -10.58 -3.86 -4.65
CA THR A 38 -10.58 -4.72 -3.47
C THR A 38 -9.53 -4.23 -2.47
N PRO A 39 -9.67 -4.50 -1.16
CA PRO A 39 -8.64 -4.17 -0.18
C PRO A 39 -7.26 -4.75 -0.54
N PHE A 40 -7.23 -5.98 -1.03
CA PHE A 40 -5.99 -6.61 -1.51
C PHE A 40 -5.36 -5.83 -2.67
N ALA A 41 -6.16 -5.45 -3.68
CA ALA A 41 -5.66 -4.66 -4.81
C ALA A 41 -5.16 -3.28 -4.36
N ALA A 42 -5.82 -2.64 -3.38
CA ALA A 42 -5.35 -1.38 -2.80
C ALA A 42 -3.98 -1.57 -2.13
N ILE A 43 -3.78 -2.63 -1.34
CA ILE A 43 -2.47 -2.95 -0.73
C ILE A 43 -1.38 -3.14 -1.81
N GLU A 44 -1.69 -3.82 -2.92
CA GLU A 44 -0.74 -3.98 -4.03
C GLU A 44 -0.30 -2.63 -4.62
N THR A 45 -1.18 -1.61 -4.64
CA THR A 45 -0.82 -0.27 -5.12
C THR A 45 0.23 0.44 -4.28
N ALA A 46 0.41 0.06 -3.01
CA ALA A 46 1.40 0.64 -2.10
C ALA A 46 2.61 -0.26 -1.85
N THR A 47 2.65 -1.47 -2.41
CA THR A 47 3.71 -2.47 -2.13
C THR A 47 4.35 -3.01 -3.42
N LYS A 48 3.70 -3.99 -4.04
CA LYS A 48 4.18 -4.70 -5.24
C LYS A 48 4.26 -3.79 -6.46
N ASN A 49 3.25 -2.96 -6.68
CA ASN A 49 3.16 -2.14 -7.89
C ASN A 49 4.27 -1.06 -7.90
N PRO A 50 4.47 -0.23 -6.85
CA PRO A 50 5.58 0.72 -6.80
C PRO A 50 6.94 0.05 -7.00
N ALA A 51 7.17 -1.09 -6.34
CA ALA A 51 8.41 -1.85 -6.51
C ALA A 51 8.62 -2.31 -7.96
N SER A 52 7.54 -2.67 -8.66
CA SER A 52 7.61 -3.05 -10.08
C SER A 52 7.93 -1.84 -10.97
N TYR A 53 7.25 -0.71 -10.77
CA TYR A 53 7.50 0.53 -11.52
C TYR A 53 8.92 1.07 -11.32
N MET A 54 9.48 0.91 -10.12
CA MET A 54 10.82 1.37 -9.79
C MET A 54 11.93 0.36 -10.15
N ASN A 55 11.60 -0.77 -10.79
CA ASN A 55 12.53 -1.88 -11.06
C ASN A 55 13.18 -2.49 -9.81
N LEU A 56 12.48 -2.46 -8.68
CA LEU A 56 12.92 -2.97 -7.37
C LEU A 56 12.20 -4.27 -6.96
N ILE A 57 11.29 -4.81 -7.77
CA ILE A 57 10.46 -5.98 -7.40
C ILE A 57 11.27 -7.24 -7.07
N LYS A 58 12.49 -7.37 -7.60
CA LYS A 58 13.40 -8.48 -7.24
C LYS A 58 14.00 -8.33 -5.84
N GLN A 59 13.99 -7.11 -5.29
CA GLN A 59 14.63 -6.76 -4.01
C GLN A 59 13.61 -6.53 -2.90
N LYS A 60 12.44 -5.95 -3.19
CA LYS A 60 11.41 -5.59 -2.20
C LYS A 60 10.00 -5.47 -2.80
N GLY A 61 9.02 -5.14 -1.95
CA GLY A 61 7.62 -4.90 -2.32
C GLY A 61 6.69 -6.10 -2.17
N THR A 62 7.23 -7.28 -1.85
CA THR A 62 6.48 -8.49 -1.48
C THR A 62 7.28 -9.30 -0.46
N ILE A 63 6.61 -10.23 0.23
CA ILE A 63 7.22 -11.13 1.20
C ILE A 63 7.63 -12.42 0.50
N GLU A 64 8.90 -12.53 0.12
CA GLU A 64 9.47 -13.70 -0.57
C GLU A 64 10.92 -13.93 -0.11
N THR A 65 11.38 -15.17 -0.13
CA THR A 65 12.75 -15.52 0.27
C THR A 65 13.78 -14.77 -0.57
N GLY A 66 14.78 -14.18 0.09
CA GLY A 66 15.88 -13.45 -0.56
C GLY A 66 15.61 -11.96 -0.79
N LYS A 67 14.40 -11.45 -0.50
CA LYS A 67 14.07 -10.02 -0.52
C LYS A 67 14.42 -9.34 0.82
N ILE A 68 14.53 -8.02 0.79
CA ILE A 68 14.75 -7.17 1.97
C ILE A 68 13.53 -7.30 2.91
N ALA A 69 13.79 -7.40 4.21
CA ALA A 69 12.78 -7.61 5.25
C ALA A 69 12.07 -6.31 5.69
N ASP A 70 11.60 -5.52 4.72
CA ASP A 70 10.77 -4.33 4.97
C ASP A 70 9.33 -4.76 5.27
N LEU A 71 8.96 -4.84 6.54
CA LEU A 71 7.66 -5.38 7.00
C LEU A 71 6.92 -4.42 7.92
N VAL A 72 5.59 -4.40 7.79
CA VAL A 72 4.66 -3.72 8.71
C VAL A 72 3.71 -4.77 9.29
N LEU A 73 3.62 -4.85 10.61
CA LEU A 73 2.70 -5.74 11.32
C LEU A 73 1.46 -4.97 11.73
N LEU A 74 0.29 -5.56 11.52
CA LEU A 74 -1.00 -4.98 11.88
C LEU A 74 -1.70 -5.83 12.95
N ASN A 75 -2.38 -5.19 13.92
CA ASN A 75 -3.20 -5.92 14.89
C ASN A 75 -4.53 -6.39 14.30
N GLU A 76 -4.96 -5.78 13.20
CA GLU A 76 -6.27 -6.02 12.58
C GLU A 76 -6.11 -6.35 11.09
N ASN A 77 -7.06 -7.13 10.55
CA ASN A 77 -7.00 -7.63 9.18
C ASN A 77 -7.38 -6.52 8.17
N PRO A 78 -6.47 -6.07 7.29
CA PRO A 78 -6.76 -5.03 6.29
C PRO A 78 -7.62 -5.53 5.13
N LEU A 79 -7.82 -6.85 5.00
CA LEU A 79 -8.67 -7.43 3.95
C LEU A 79 -10.16 -7.34 4.28
N GLU A 80 -10.50 -7.23 5.57
CA GLU A 80 -11.88 -7.02 6.04
C GLU A 80 -12.25 -5.54 5.97
N ASN A 81 -11.32 -4.67 6.38
CA ASN A 81 -11.46 -3.23 6.24
C ASN A 81 -10.09 -2.59 5.99
N ILE A 82 -9.95 -1.89 4.86
CA ILE A 82 -8.68 -1.28 4.47
C ILE A 82 -8.19 -0.21 5.47
N SER A 83 -9.09 0.38 6.28
CA SER A 83 -8.69 1.33 7.33
C SER A 83 -7.79 0.69 8.39
N ASN A 84 -7.85 -0.64 8.54
CA ASN A 84 -7.03 -1.42 9.49
C ASN A 84 -5.54 -1.39 9.14
N THR A 85 -5.16 -0.87 7.96
CA THR A 85 -3.75 -0.54 7.67
C THR A 85 -3.16 0.46 8.66
N ARG A 86 -3.98 1.22 9.41
CA ARG A 86 -3.53 2.10 10.50
C ARG A 86 -3.29 1.39 11.83
N SER A 87 -3.69 0.12 11.95
CA SER A 87 -3.56 -0.67 13.18
C SER A 87 -2.14 -1.22 13.35
N ILE A 88 -1.14 -0.37 13.15
CA ILE A 88 0.28 -0.76 13.11
C ILE A 88 0.74 -1.17 14.51
N ASN A 89 1.19 -2.41 14.63
CA ASN A 89 1.80 -2.97 15.84
C ASN A 89 3.33 -2.77 15.84
N GLY A 90 3.96 -2.92 14.68
CA GLY A 90 5.41 -2.90 14.57
C GLY A 90 5.89 -2.76 13.15
N MET A 91 7.17 -2.39 13.02
CA MET A 91 7.84 -2.15 11.76
C MET A 91 9.24 -2.77 11.79
N ILE A 92 9.66 -3.36 10.68
CA ILE A 92 10.98 -3.96 10.48
C ILE A 92 11.54 -3.36 9.18
N LEU A 93 12.79 -2.88 9.24
CA LEU A 93 13.55 -2.27 8.14
C LEU A 93 15.00 -2.79 8.18
#